data_AF-A0A9X7J5P5-F1
#
_entry.id   AF-A0A9X7J5P5-F1
#
_cell.length_a   1.000
_cell.length_b   1.000
_cell.length_c   1.000
_cell.angle_alpha   90.00
_cell.angle_beta   90.00
_cell.angle_gamma   90.00
#
_symmetry.space_group_name_H-M   'P 1'
#
loop_
_entity.id
_entity.type
_entity.pdbx_description
1 polymer ?
#
loop_
_entity_poly.entity_id
_entity_poly.type
_entity_poly.pdbx_seq_one_letter_code
_entity_poly.pdbx_strand_id
1 'polypeptide(L)'
;MGHELKDLWAKTDARVSSLEQEIVDTFINFLREVAKHYLQQGRLVYFRENTVVHYGEGGFGELTIEGNEDVCEVFGDYIYEVNFEPDVATLAQQGYTLITEANLESIRYVLR
;
A
#
# COMPACT_ATOMS: atom_id res chain seq x y z
N MET A 1 27.09 25.00 18.31
CA MET A 1 26.35 25.26 17.05
C MET A 1 26.35 24.09 16.07
N GLY A 2 27.46 23.71 15.42
CA GLY A 2 27.44 22.62 14.42
C GLY A 2 27.14 21.21 14.96
N HIS A 3 27.46 20.92 16.22
CA HIS A 3 27.08 19.65 16.87
C HIS A 3 25.63 19.64 17.36
N GLU A 4 25.14 20.73 17.95
CA GLU A 4 23.75 20.84 18.43
C GLU A 4 22.72 20.66 17.29
N LEU A 5 23.01 21.22 16.10
CA LEU A 5 22.14 21.03 14.93
C LEU A 5 22.18 19.59 14.40
N LYS A 6 23.33 18.91 14.46
CA LYS A 6 23.45 17.50 14.07
C LYS A 6 22.66 16.60 15.02
N ASP A 7 22.75 16.86 16.31
CA ASP A 7 22.01 16.09 17.32
C ASP A 7 20.50 16.34 17.24
N LEU A 8 20.09 17.59 16.97
CA LEU A 8 18.68 17.93 16.73
C LEU A 8 18.15 17.23 15.48
N TRP A 9 18.92 17.26 14.39
CA TRP A 9 18.58 16.55 13.16
C TRP A 9 18.45 15.05 13.40
N ALA A 10 19.45 14.41 13.99
CA ALA A 10 19.42 12.96 14.24
C ALA A 10 18.21 12.51 15.08
N LYS A 11 17.82 13.29 16.09
CA LYS A 11 16.60 13.02 16.88
C LYS A 11 15.33 13.20 16.07
N THR A 12 15.30 14.20 15.18
CA THR A 12 14.16 14.49 14.33
C THR A 12 13.98 13.40 13.28
N ASP A 13 15.06 13.08 12.58
CA ASP A 13 15.15 12.03 11.57
C ASP A 13 14.71 10.68 12.14
N ALA A 14 15.29 10.24 13.26
CA ALA A 14 14.91 8.99 13.92
C ALA A 14 13.42 8.94 14.30
N ARG A 15 12.84 10.07 14.75
CA ARG A 15 11.41 10.12 15.08
C ARG A 15 10.54 10.08 13.83
N VAL A 16 10.91 10.81 12.78
CA VAL A 16 10.18 10.82 11.50
C VAL A 16 10.19 9.43 10.89
N SER A 17 11.36 8.79 10.76
CA SER A 17 11.46 7.44 10.20
C SER A 17 10.65 6.41 11.01
N SER A 18 10.62 6.52 12.34
CA SER A 18 9.80 5.64 13.17
C SER A 18 8.30 5.82 12.91
N LEU A 19 7.84 7.07 12.72
CA LEU A 19 6.44 7.35 12.41
C LEU A 19 6.08 6.90 10.99
N GLU A 20 6.98 7.09 10.03
CA GLU A 20 6.79 6.61 8.66
C GLU A 20 6.65 5.08 8.63
N GLN A 21 7.50 4.35 9.36
CA GLN A 21 7.39 2.90 9.48
C GLN A 21 6.04 2.49 10.08
N GLU A 22 5.58 3.15 11.15
CA GLU A 22 4.29 2.85 11.76
C GLU A 22 3.12 3.07 10.79
N ILE A 23 3.16 4.14 10.00
CA ILE A 23 2.14 4.42 8.97
C ILE A 23 2.18 3.34 7.88
N VAL A 24 3.37 3.00 7.36
CA VAL A 24 3.55 1.96 6.35
C VAL A 24 2.99 0.63 6.84
N ASP A 25 3.38 0.21 8.05
CA ASP A 25 2.93 -1.06 8.64
C ASP A 25 1.42 -1.09 8.79
N THR A 26 0.82 0.02 9.23
CA THR A 26 -0.64 0.15 9.38
C THR A 26 -1.34 -0.02 8.04
N PHE A 27 -0.91 0.70 7.00
CA PHE A 27 -1.56 0.66 5.69
C PHE A 27 -1.32 -0.66 4.96
N ILE A 28 -0.10 -1.20 5.00
CA ILE A 28 0.20 -2.49 4.36
C ILE A 28 -0.61 -3.62 5.01
N ASN A 29 -0.77 -3.61 6.33
CA ASN A 29 -1.65 -4.58 7.01
C ASN A 29 -3.12 -4.40 6.60
N PHE A 30 -3.61 -3.17 6.46
CA PHE A 30 -4.94 -2.92 5.92
C PHE A 30 -5.11 -3.50 4.51
N LEU A 31 -4.19 -3.22 3.59
CA LEU A 31 -4.25 -3.74 2.21
C LEU A 31 -4.23 -5.27 2.16
N ARG A 32 -3.48 -5.92 3.05
CA ARG A 32 -3.45 -7.39 3.17
C ARG A 32 -4.80 -7.96 3.61
N GLU A 33 -5.44 -7.34 4.60
CA GLU A 33 -6.76 -7.79 5.05
C GLU A 33 -7.85 -7.53 3.99
N VAL A 34 -7.78 -6.43 3.25
CA VAL A 34 -8.65 -6.18 2.08
C VAL A 34 -8.44 -7.25 1.02
N ALA A 35 -7.17 -7.52 0.62
CA ALA A 35 -6.85 -8.54 -0.37
C ALA A 35 -7.40 -9.91 0.05
N LYS A 36 -7.13 -10.31 1.29
CA LYS A 36 -7.61 -11.57 1.87
C LYS A 36 -9.14 -11.67 1.86
N HIS A 37 -9.85 -10.60 2.20
CA HIS A 37 -11.31 -10.57 2.17
C HIS A 37 -11.88 -10.89 0.78
N TYR A 38 -11.31 -10.29 -0.28
CA TYR A 38 -11.79 -10.51 -1.65
C TYR A 38 -11.31 -11.82 -2.27
N LEU A 39 -10.11 -12.28 -1.91
CA LEU A 39 -9.64 -13.63 -2.27
C LEU A 39 -10.58 -14.72 -1.75
N GLN A 40 -11.08 -14.58 -0.52
CA GLN A 40 -12.05 -15.51 0.08
C GLN A 40 -13.41 -15.53 -0.64
N GLN A 41 -13.72 -14.49 -1.40
CA GLN A 41 -14.90 -14.43 -2.28
C GLN A 41 -14.63 -15.01 -3.68
N GLY A 42 -13.41 -15.50 -3.94
CA GLY A 42 -13.02 -16.06 -5.22
C GLY A 42 -12.65 -15.00 -6.28
N ARG A 43 -12.36 -13.77 -5.86
CA ARG A 43 -12.00 -12.68 -6.78
C ARG A 43 -10.51 -12.63 -7.06
N LEU A 44 -10.15 -12.14 -8.25
CA LEU A 44 -8.76 -11.84 -8.57
C LEU A 44 -8.32 -10.54 -7.88
N VAL A 45 -7.11 -10.57 -7.31
CA VAL A 45 -6.50 -9.43 -6.62
C VAL A 45 -5.07 -9.25 -7.12
N TYR A 46 -4.74 -8.03 -7.50
CA TYR A 46 -3.43 -7.63 -8.00
C TYR A 46 -2.86 -6.51 -7.15
N PHE A 47 -1.55 -6.53 -6.94
CA PHE A 47 -0.85 -5.48 -6.21
C PHE A 47 0.35 -4.97 -7.01
N ARG A 48 0.53 -3.66 -7.04
CA ARG A 48 1.73 -3.00 -7.56
C ARG A 48 2.33 -2.12 -6.48
N GLU A 49 3.54 -2.47 -6.06
CA GLU A 49 4.31 -1.65 -5.11
C GLU A 49 4.68 -0.31 -5.75
N ASN A 50 4.49 0.78 -5.01
CA ASN A 50 4.99 2.09 -5.45
C ASN A 50 6.50 2.17 -5.23
N THR A 51 7.22 2.60 -6.27
CA THR A 51 8.69 2.61 -6.26
C THR A 51 9.30 3.96 -5.87
N VAL A 52 8.47 5.01 -5.82
CA VAL A 52 8.86 6.38 -5.47
C VAL A 52 7.74 6.99 -4.63
N VAL A 53 7.98 7.16 -3.35
CA VAL A 53 7.08 7.94 -2.49
C VAL A 53 7.94 8.74 -1.52
N HIS A 54 7.81 10.06 -1.57
CA HIS A 54 8.21 10.95 -0.49
C HIS A 54 7.00 11.19 0.41
N TYR A 55 7.25 11.51 1.68
CA TYR A 55 6.21 11.90 2.64
C TYR A 55 5.26 12.93 2.01
N GLY A 56 3.99 12.53 1.76
CA GLY A 56 2.94 13.38 1.23
C GLY A 56 2.68 13.34 -0.28
N GLU A 57 3.42 12.54 -1.08
CA GLU A 57 3.29 12.55 -2.56
C GLU A 57 2.71 11.28 -3.21
N GLY A 58 2.46 10.20 -2.47
CA GLY A 58 1.88 8.98 -3.05
C GLY A 58 1.53 7.91 -2.02
N GLY A 59 0.62 7.00 -2.38
CA GLY A 59 0.24 5.86 -1.53
C GLY A 59 1.32 4.78 -1.48
N PHE A 60 1.13 3.75 -0.63
CA PHE A 60 2.12 2.66 -0.44
C PHE A 60 2.16 1.62 -1.57
N GLY A 61 1.29 1.78 -2.56
CA GLY A 61 1.09 0.87 -3.68
C GLY A 61 -0.35 0.91 -4.13
N GLU A 62 -0.68 0.08 -5.09
CA GLU A 62 -2.01 0.01 -5.69
C GLU A 62 -2.51 -1.43 -5.65
N LEU A 63 -3.64 -1.63 -4.97
CA LEU A 63 -4.36 -2.89 -4.87
C LEU A 63 -5.58 -2.84 -5.79
N THR A 64 -5.55 -3.59 -6.88
CA THR A 64 -6.65 -3.65 -7.84
C THR A 64 -7.38 -4.99 -7.71
N ILE A 65 -8.69 -4.92 -7.51
CA ILE A 65 -9.55 -6.06 -7.21
C ILE A 65 -10.56 -6.22 -8.35
N GLU A 66 -10.79 -7.46 -8.77
CA GLU A 66 -11.87 -7.76 -9.72
C GLU A 66 -13.24 -7.35 -9.16
N GLY A 67 -13.95 -6.46 -9.83
CA GLY A 67 -15.18 -5.88 -9.30
C GLY A 67 -15.71 -4.69 -10.08
N ASN A 68 -16.92 -4.25 -9.73
CA ASN A 68 -17.54 -3.04 -10.26
C ASN A 68 -17.97 -2.08 -9.14
N GLU A 69 -17.47 -2.30 -7.93
CA GLU A 69 -17.78 -1.49 -6.77
C GLU A 69 -17.21 -0.08 -6.89
N ASP A 70 -17.93 0.87 -6.30
CA ASP A 70 -17.38 2.18 -6.00
C ASP A 70 -16.61 2.14 -4.67
N VAL A 71 -15.39 2.66 -4.67
CA VAL A 71 -14.52 2.67 -3.49
C VAL A 71 -15.15 3.42 -2.32
N CYS A 72 -15.81 4.55 -2.57
CA CYS A 72 -16.45 5.33 -1.51
C CYS A 72 -17.67 4.60 -0.93
N GLU A 73 -18.40 3.85 -1.75
CA GLU A 73 -19.51 3.02 -1.26
C GLU A 73 -19.04 1.88 -0.34
N VAL A 74 -17.88 1.28 -0.62
CA VAL A 74 -17.31 0.19 0.18
C VAL A 74 -16.71 0.70 1.48
N PHE A 75 -15.90 1.77 1.42
CA PHE A 75 -15.07 2.21 2.55
C PHE A 75 -15.60 3.46 3.27
N GLY A 76 -16.62 4.13 2.72
CA GLY A 76 -17.16 5.38 3.24
C GLY A 76 -16.29 6.61 2.96
N ASP A 77 -15.14 6.43 2.33
CA ASP A 77 -14.22 7.47 1.88
C ASP A 77 -13.46 6.97 0.64
N TYR A 78 -12.85 7.89 -0.09
CA TYR A 78 -11.98 7.55 -1.22
C TYR A 78 -10.60 7.11 -0.72
N ILE A 79 -10.21 5.88 -1.02
CA ILE A 79 -8.90 5.31 -0.70
C ILE A 79 -8.11 5.17 -2.00
N TYR A 80 -6.99 5.89 -2.11
CA TYR A 80 -6.19 5.94 -3.35
C TYR A 80 -5.51 4.61 -3.67
N GLU A 81 -5.23 3.81 -2.65
CA GLU A 81 -4.49 2.55 -2.74
C GLU A 81 -5.38 1.35 -3.13
N VAL A 82 -6.70 1.52 -3.22
CA VAL A 82 -7.64 0.43 -3.53
C VAL A 82 -8.50 0.80 -4.74
N ASN A 83 -8.54 -0.08 -5.73
CA ASN A 83 -9.37 0.09 -6.92
C ASN A 83 -10.16 -1.19 -7.25
N PHE A 84 -11.33 -1.02 -7.86
CA PHE A 84 -12.14 -2.12 -8.40
C PHE A 84 -12.24 -2.01 -9.91
N GLU A 85 -11.92 -3.09 -10.62
CA GLU A 85 -12.00 -3.15 -12.08
C GLU A 85 -12.65 -4.45 -12.55
N PRO A 86 -13.55 -4.44 -13.55
CA PRO A 86 -14.23 -5.65 -14.01
C PRO A 86 -13.31 -6.62 -14.75
N ASP A 87 -12.23 -6.14 -15.36
CA ASP A 87 -11.28 -6.96 -16.12
C ASP A 87 -9.84 -6.63 -15.71
N VAL A 88 -9.31 -7.48 -14.84
CA VAL A 88 -7.96 -7.34 -14.27
C VAL A 88 -6.94 -8.27 -14.95
N ALA A 89 -7.33 -9.00 -16.01
CA ALA A 89 -6.50 -10.05 -16.60
C ALA A 89 -5.19 -9.53 -17.21
N THR A 90 -5.15 -8.26 -17.60
CA THR A 90 -3.98 -7.63 -18.23
C THR A 90 -2.99 -7.02 -17.22
N LEU A 91 -3.36 -6.91 -15.93
CA LEU A 91 -2.55 -6.20 -14.94
C LEU A 91 -1.17 -6.83 -14.74
N ALA A 92 -1.05 -8.16 -14.87
CA ALA A 92 0.25 -8.84 -14.82
C ALA A 92 1.25 -8.30 -15.86
N GLN A 93 0.78 -7.90 -17.05
CA GLN A 93 1.62 -7.32 -18.11
C GLN A 93 2.04 -5.88 -17.80
N GLN A 94 1.33 -5.22 -16.88
CA GLN A 94 1.57 -3.84 -16.44
C GLN A 94 2.44 -3.78 -15.18
N GLY A 95 3.03 -4.91 -14.77
CA GLY A 95 3.92 -4.99 -13.60
C GLY A 95 3.21 -5.22 -12.27
N TYR A 96 1.91 -5.54 -12.27
CA TYR A 96 1.24 -5.98 -11.05
C TYR A 96 1.55 -7.43 -10.73
N THR A 97 1.65 -7.73 -9.44
CA THR A 97 1.78 -9.07 -8.90
C THR A 97 0.40 -9.62 -8.58
N LEU A 98 0.08 -10.83 -9.08
CA LEU A 98 -1.11 -11.55 -8.65
C LEU A 98 -0.96 -11.97 -7.18
N ILE A 99 -1.92 -11.58 -6.36
CA ILE A 99 -1.99 -11.95 -4.95
C ILE A 99 -2.88 -13.17 -4.78
N THR A 100 -2.45 -14.04 -3.88
CA THR A 100 -3.07 -15.29 -3.45
C THR A 100 -2.91 -15.42 -1.95
N GLU A 101 -3.65 -16.31 -1.31
CA GLU A 101 -3.49 -16.56 0.13
C GLU A 101 -2.05 -16.96 0.51
N ALA A 102 -1.32 -17.62 -0.40
CA ALA A 102 0.04 -18.08 -0.17
C ALA A 102 1.10 -16.96 -0.22
N ASN A 103 0.79 -15.80 -0.80
CA ASN A 103 1.76 -14.71 -0.98
C ASN A 103 1.25 -13.34 -0.50
N LEU A 104 0.30 -13.29 0.45
CA LEU A 104 -0.20 -12.04 1.03
C LEU A 104 0.94 -11.11 1.51
N GLU A 105 2.01 -11.69 2.08
CA GLU A 105 3.18 -10.94 2.54
C GLU A 105 3.97 -10.24 1.42
N SER A 106 3.68 -10.54 0.14
CA SER A 106 4.24 -9.81 -1.01
C SER A 106 3.62 -8.43 -1.20
N ILE A 107 2.45 -8.16 -0.61
CA ILE A 107 1.96 -6.81 -0.40
C ILE A 107 2.85 -6.17 0.65
N ARG A 108 3.74 -5.30 0.21
CA ARG A 108 4.74 -4.64 1.05
C ARG A 108 5.16 -3.31 0.42
N TYR A 109 5.80 -2.50 1.24
CA TYR A 109 6.43 -1.27 0.82
C TYR A 109 7.79 -1.15 1.50
N VAL A 110 8.83 -0.84 0.73
CA VAL A 110 10.19 -0.65 1.26
C VAL A 110 10.49 0.84 1.39
N LEU A 111 10.58 1.33 2.63
CA LEU A 111 11.15 2.65 2.93
C LEU A 111 12.60 2.68 2.43
N ARG A 112 12.93 3.69 1.63
CA ARG A 112 14.27 3.88 1.04
C ARG A 112 15.08 4.92 1.79
#